data_AF-A0A7V9EX57-F1
#
_entry.id   AF-A0A7V9EX57-F1
#
_cell.length_a   1.000
_cell.length_b   1.000
_cell.length_c   1.000
_cell.angle_alpha   90.00
_cell.angle_beta   90.00
_cell.angle_gamma   90.00
#
_symmetry.space_group_name_H-M   'P 1'
#
loop_
_entity.id
_entity.type
_entity.pdbx_description
1 polymer ?
#
loop_
_entity_poly.entity_id
_entity_poly.type
_entity_poly.pdbx_seq_one_letter_code
_entity_poly.pdbx_strand_id
1 'polypeptide(L)'
;MPADRQRLRRRQPRPAGMTSLATTLAPTVARPHLVVRGQDIPVILPSKRDPRLRLSAVIMTLHVLGQTMLGFKVSIAQILVCIGVGALIDGTVTYRRQHVLAWPASGILTGSGVAFVLRASGTDNGDWWSLNGIHFFVIAVVLALLSKHLIRPGGRHLFNPSNVGLVWALLVIGPNHVFPQYLWWGPNDLGVALAYAVILAGGFWVLRPVRMAPMAVSYLATFAVLIGAFAASGSTFIAIWHDGPISGLSYWANIALSPELLVFVFFMMSDPQTAPRSPRGRVVYGMATAVLTAGLVYFQPTEFGIKLAILSSLVVVCAAVPLIEQRTRPVADVDTDDEVTPLPRPWPTRVAAAAANPAIIAAAIITLAAPLNTAALAGNDQLILIERGLTADGNPQ
;
A
#
# COMPACT_ATOMS: atom_id res chain seq x y z
N MET A 1 -36.71 15.30 -90.19
CA MET A 1 -36.55 13.87 -89.90
C MET A 1 -36.20 13.72 -88.42
N PRO A 2 -36.83 12.76 -87.71
CA PRO A 2 -37.26 12.92 -86.32
C PRO A 2 -36.67 11.85 -85.37
N ALA A 3 -37.11 11.88 -84.10
CA ALA A 3 -37.52 10.78 -83.20
C ALA A 3 -36.65 9.50 -83.12
N ASP A 4 -36.33 8.95 -81.95
CA ASP A 4 -37.23 8.37 -80.93
C ASP A 4 -36.66 8.62 -79.52
N ARG A 5 -37.32 9.14 -78.48
CA ARG A 5 -38.68 9.07 -77.91
C ARG A 5 -39.19 7.68 -77.49
N GLN A 6 -39.46 7.63 -76.18
CA GLN A 6 -40.31 6.70 -75.40
C GLN A 6 -39.53 5.54 -74.76
N ARG A 7 -39.60 5.34 -73.44
CA ARG A 7 -40.83 5.10 -72.67
C ARG A 7 -40.73 5.75 -71.28
N LEU A 8 -41.73 6.58 -70.91
CA LEU A 8 -42.84 6.28 -69.99
C LEU A 8 -42.37 6.03 -68.55
N ARG A 9 -42.96 6.52 -67.47
CA ARG A 9 -44.01 7.52 -67.18
C ARG A 9 -44.02 7.57 -65.64
N ARG A 10 -44.27 8.73 -65.04
CA ARG A 10 -44.57 8.89 -63.60
C ARG A 10 -45.57 7.85 -63.08
N ARG A 11 -45.30 7.30 -61.89
CA ARG A 11 -46.29 6.99 -60.85
C ARG A 11 -45.68 7.22 -59.46
N GLN A 12 -46.09 8.27 -58.78
CA GLN A 12 -46.31 8.18 -57.33
C GLN A 12 -47.71 7.58 -57.15
N PRO A 13 -47.93 6.71 -56.13
CA PRO A 13 -48.62 7.22 -54.94
C PRO A 13 -48.31 6.54 -53.59
N ARG A 14 -48.36 7.39 -52.55
CA ARG A 14 -48.91 7.20 -51.18
C ARG A 14 -48.10 6.47 -50.08
N PRO A 15 -48.35 6.88 -48.79
CA PRO A 15 -47.41 6.79 -47.69
C PRO A 15 -47.54 5.48 -46.92
N ALA A 16 -46.42 4.91 -46.48
CA ALA A 16 -46.38 3.74 -45.63
C ALA A 16 -45.58 4.05 -44.35
N GLY A 17 -46.31 4.09 -43.24
CA GLY A 17 -45.83 3.70 -41.92
C GLY A 17 -44.71 4.52 -41.30
N MET A 18 -45.09 5.51 -40.48
CA MET A 18 -44.34 5.78 -39.24
C MET A 18 -44.44 4.53 -38.34
N THR A 19 -43.62 3.52 -38.60
CA THR A 19 -43.23 2.58 -37.55
C THR A 19 -42.19 3.30 -36.71
N SER A 20 -42.70 3.97 -35.67
CA SER A 20 -41.95 4.28 -34.47
C SER A 20 -41.28 2.99 -34.00
N LEU A 21 -40.01 2.81 -34.34
CA LEU A 21 -39.12 1.95 -33.58
C LEU A 21 -38.94 2.65 -32.24
N ALA A 22 -39.90 2.45 -31.35
CA ALA A 22 -39.69 2.62 -29.93
C ALA A 22 -38.55 1.66 -29.59
N THR A 23 -37.33 2.20 -29.58
CA THR A 23 -36.21 1.59 -28.88
C THR A 23 -36.69 1.43 -27.45
N THR A 24 -37.18 0.24 -27.11
CA THR A 24 -37.42 -0.16 -25.73
C THR A 24 -36.06 -0.12 -25.07
N LEU A 25 -35.72 1.04 -24.50
CA LEU A 25 -34.62 1.19 -23.57
C LEU A 25 -34.88 0.13 -22.51
N ALA A 26 -34.11 -0.94 -22.54
CA ALA A 26 -34.08 -1.92 -21.48
C ALA A 26 -34.00 -1.11 -20.17
N PRO A 27 -34.82 -1.41 -19.15
CA PRO A 27 -34.83 -0.63 -17.93
C PRO A 27 -33.40 -0.61 -17.41
N THR A 28 -32.77 0.57 -17.46
CA THR A 28 -31.49 0.82 -16.83
C THR A 28 -31.72 0.48 -15.38
N VAL A 29 -31.14 -0.63 -14.92
CA VAL A 29 -31.24 -1.09 -13.54
C VAL A 29 -31.01 0.12 -12.67
N ALA A 30 -32.07 0.58 -11.99
CA ALA A 30 -32.07 1.82 -11.25
C ALA A 30 -30.92 1.73 -10.24
N ARG A 31 -29.89 2.56 -10.43
CA ARG A 31 -28.78 2.58 -9.50
C ARG A 31 -29.33 3.13 -8.18
N PRO A 32 -29.00 2.50 -7.04
CA PRO A 32 -29.52 2.94 -5.76
C PRO A 32 -29.13 4.40 -5.53
N HIS A 33 -30.09 5.21 -5.10
CA HIS A 33 -29.94 6.63 -4.79
C HIS A 33 -30.57 6.89 -3.42
N LEU A 34 -29.99 7.83 -2.69
CA LEU A 34 -30.41 8.22 -1.36
C LEU A 34 -30.78 9.71 -1.41
N VAL A 35 -32.04 10.03 -1.09
CA VAL A 35 -32.49 11.42 -0.98
C VAL A 35 -32.13 11.92 0.42
N VAL A 36 -31.14 12.81 0.52
CA VAL A 36 -30.78 13.46 1.79
C VAL A 36 -31.03 14.96 1.65
N ARG A 37 -31.91 15.51 2.50
CA ARG A 37 -32.31 16.93 2.48
C ARG A 37 -32.77 17.43 1.10
N GLY A 38 -33.46 16.58 0.33
CA GLY A 38 -33.96 16.91 -1.01
C GLY A 38 -32.92 16.81 -2.14
N GLN A 39 -31.70 16.35 -1.86
CA GLN A 39 -30.68 16.07 -2.87
C GLN A 39 -30.59 14.56 -3.14
N ASP A 40 -30.62 14.18 -4.42
CA ASP A 40 -30.38 12.82 -4.89
C ASP A 40 -28.88 12.50 -4.86
N ILE A 41 -28.47 11.64 -3.93
CA ILE A 41 -27.09 11.18 -3.82
C ILE A 41 -26.99 9.76 -4.39
N PRO A 42 -26.21 9.52 -5.46
CA PRO A 42 -26.02 8.19 -5.98
C PRO A 42 -25.24 7.32 -4.99
N VAL A 43 -25.64 6.05 -4.87
CA VAL A 43 -25.01 5.05 -4.00
C VAL A 43 -24.27 4.04 -4.87
N ILE A 44 -22.97 3.87 -4.62
CA ILE A 44 -22.15 2.86 -5.29
C ILE A 44 -21.90 1.71 -4.32
N LEU A 45 -22.59 0.60 -4.56
CA LEU A 45 -22.46 -0.65 -3.79
C LEU A 45 -21.14 -1.38 -4.10
N PRO A 46 -20.66 -2.24 -3.18
CA PRO A 46 -19.50 -3.08 -3.44
C PRO A 46 -19.72 -3.99 -4.64
N SER A 47 -18.74 -4.02 -5.55
CA SER A 47 -18.77 -4.89 -6.73
C SER A 47 -17.94 -6.14 -6.49
N LYS A 48 -18.51 -7.32 -6.78
CA LYS A 48 -17.77 -8.60 -6.74
C LYS A 48 -16.56 -8.64 -7.70
N ARG A 49 -16.53 -7.73 -8.68
CA ARG A 49 -15.42 -7.59 -9.65
C ARG A 49 -14.32 -6.64 -9.18
N ASP A 50 -14.47 -6.00 -8.02
CA ASP A 50 -13.44 -5.10 -7.50
C ASP A 50 -12.17 -5.92 -7.16
N PRO A 51 -11.02 -5.66 -7.80
CA PRO A 51 -9.78 -6.38 -7.51
C PRO A 51 -9.33 -6.26 -6.05
N ARG A 52 -9.77 -5.21 -5.34
CA ARG A 52 -9.49 -4.99 -3.90
C ARG A 52 -10.11 -6.06 -2.99
N LEU A 53 -11.16 -6.75 -3.44
CA LEU A 53 -11.76 -7.84 -2.67
C LEU A 53 -10.80 -9.03 -2.52
N ARG A 54 -9.94 -9.30 -3.52
CA ARG A 54 -8.93 -10.37 -3.42
C ARG A 54 -7.93 -10.07 -2.32
N LEU A 55 -7.42 -8.83 -2.30
CA LEU A 55 -6.53 -8.36 -1.24
C LEU A 55 -7.23 -8.41 0.12
N SER A 56 -8.48 -7.93 0.20
CA SER A 56 -9.26 -7.97 1.44
C SER A 56 -9.44 -9.40 1.95
N ALA A 57 -9.75 -10.36 1.08
CA ALA A 57 -9.92 -11.75 1.48
C ALA A 57 -8.64 -12.35 2.06
N VAL A 58 -7.48 -12.09 1.42
CA VAL A 58 -6.18 -12.56 1.91
C VAL A 58 -5.85 -11.93 3.27
N ILE A 59 -5.93 -10.61 3.38
CA ILE A 59 -5.59 -9.89 4.62
C ILE A 59 -6.55 -10.27 5.76
N MET A 60 -7.85 -10.43 5.51
CA MET A 60 -8.78 -10.89 6.54
C MET A 60 -8.49 -12.32 6.99
N THR A 61 -8.11 -13.20 6.07
CA THR A 61 -7.69 -14.57 6.42
C THR A 61 -6.44 -14.55 7.30
N LEU A 62 -5.46 -13.69 6.98
CA LEU A 62 -4.26 -13.53 7.82
C LEU A 62 -4.58 -12.89 9.18
N HIS A 63 -5.55 -11.97 9.27
CA HIS A 63 -6.01 -11.49 10.58
C HIS A 63 -6.62 -12.62 11.41
N VAL A 64 -7.46 -13.46 10.81
CA VAL A 64 -8.06 -14.61 11.51
C VAL A 64 -6.97 -15.57 11.99
N LEU A 65 -6.06 -15.99 11.11
CA LEU A 65 -4.92 -16.84 11.51
C LEU A 65 -4.06 -16.17 12.59
N GLY A 66 -3.85 -14.86 12.46
CA GLY A 66 -3.19 -14.01 13.45
C GLY A 66 -3.79 -14.15 14.84
N GLN A 67 -5.12 -14.05 14.93
CA GLN A 67 -5.86 -14.12 16.18
C GLN A 67 -5.93 -15.54 16.74
N THR A 68 -6.10 -16.56 15.90
CA THR A 68 -6.46 -17.92 16.35
C THR A 68 -5.28 -18.89 16.45
N MET A 69 -4.23 -18.70 15.66
CA MET A 69 -3.13 -19.68 15.55
C MET A 69 -1.74 -19.07 15.75
N LEU A 70 -1.53 -17.81 15.37
CA LEU A 70 -0.20 -17.18 15.37
C LEU A 70 0.07 -16.29 16.58
N GLY A 71 -0.93 -16.10 17.46
CA GLY A 71 -0.75 -15.32 18.68
C GLY A 71 -0.44 -13.83 18.44
N PHE A 72 -1.04 -13.21 17.41
CA PHE A 72 -0.77 -11.80 17.11
C PHE A 72 -1.17 -10.90 18.29
N LYS A 73 -0.26 -10.00 18.65
CA LYS A 73 -0.38 -9.02 19.75
C LYS A 73 -1.22 -7.79 19.38
N VAL A 74 -2.41 -8.02 18.83
CA VAL A 74 -3.34 -6.98 18.40
C VAL A 74 -4.77 -7.42 18.74
N SER A 75 -5.58 -6.51 19.27
CA SER A 75 -6.96 -6.82 19.64
C SER A 75 -7.91 -6.73 18.44
N ILE A 76 -9.03 -7.45 18.51
CA ILE A 76 -10.13 -7.33 17.54
C ILE A 76 -10.68 -5.89 17.55
N ALA A 77 -10.79 -5.27 18.74
CA ALA A 77 -11.24 -3.87 18.84
C ALA A 77 -10.29 -2.89 18.10
N GLN A 78 -8.97 -3.03 18.24
CA GLN A 78 -7.99 -2.23 17.49
C GLN A 78 -8.17 -2.39 15.98
N ILE A 79 -8.32 -3.64 15.50
CA ILE A 79 -8.54 -3.93 14.07
C ILE A 79 -9.83 -3.26 13.56
N LEU A 80 -10.95 -3.45 14.27
CA LEU A 80 -12.25 -2.90 13.87
C LEU A 80 -12.27 -1.38 13.89
N VAL A 81 -11.64 -0.74 14.88
CA VAL A 81 -11.52 0.72 14.94
C VAL A 81 -10.69 1.25 13.79
N CYS A 82 -9.54 0.63 13.45
CA CYS A 82 -8.75 1.03 12.29
C CYS A 82 -9.56 0.97 10.99
N ILE A 83 -10.28 -0.14 10.79
CA ILE A 83 -11.17 -0.32 9.62
C ILE A 83 -12.26 0.75 9.60
N GLY A 84 -12.91 0.99 10.75
CA GLY A 84 -14.00 1.97 10.89
C GLY A 84 -13.53 3.40 10.63
N VAL A 85 -12.42 3.82 11.24
CA VAL A 85 -11.82 5.15 11.02
C VAL A 85 -11.39 5.30 9.55
N GLY A 86 -10.76 4.26 8.99
CA GLY A 86 -10.34 4.27 7.60
C GLY A 86 -11.52 4.43 6.64
N ALA A 87 -12.59 3.65 6.87
CA ALA A 87 -13.84 3.73 6.11
C ALA A 87 -14.51 5.10 6.23
N LEU A 88 -14.57 5.65 7.45
CA LEU A 88 -15.19 6.94 7.74
C LEU A 88 -14.48 8.08 7.00
N ILE A 89 -13.15 8.15 7.09
CA ILE A 89 -12.37 9.21 6.44
C ILE A 89 -12.46 9.09 4.92
N ASP A 90 -12.21 7.91 4.35
CA ASP A 90 -12.24 7.71 2.89
C ASP A 90 -13.65 7.96 2.32
N GLY A 91 -14.69 7.48 3.01
CA GLY A 91 -16.09 7.72 2.67
C GLY A 91 -16.46 9.21 2.75
N THR A 92 -16.06 9.90 3.81
CA THR A 92 -16.32 11.35 3.98
C THR A 92 -15.63 12.17 2.90
N VAL A 93 -14.35 11.87 2.60
CA VAL A 93 -13.61 12.57 1.54
C VAL A 93 -14.23 12.31 0.17
N THR A 94 -14.64 11.07 -0.10
CA THR A 94 -15.31 10.69 -1.36
C THR A 94 -16.64 11.42 -1.50
N TYR A 95 -17.47 11.42 -0.46
CA TYR A 95 -18.73 12.15 -0.44
C TYR A 95 -18.53 13.65 -0.67
N ARG A 96 -17.59 14.28 0.03
CA ARG A 96 -17.32 15.72 -0.11
C ARG A 96 -16.77 16.12 -1.47
N ARG A 97 -15.98 15.26 -2.13
CA ARG A 97 -15.36 15.58 -3.43
C ARG A 97 -16.22 15.21 -4.62
N GLN A 98 -17.04 14.17 -4.51
CA GLN A 98 -17.77 13.59 -5.64
C GLN A 98 -19.29 13.65 -5.48
N HIS A 99 -19.80 14.03 -4.29
CA HIS A 99 -21.23 13.99 -3.96
C HIS A 99 -21.86 12.60 -4.18
N VAL A 100 -21.08 11.54 -3.93
CA VAL A 100 -21.49 10.14 -4.09
C VAL A 100 -21.23 9.39 -2.79
N LEU A 101 -22.17 8.55 -2.37
CA LEU A 101 -21.97 7.61 -1.27
C LEU A 101 -21.45 6.29 -1.83
N ALA A 102 -20.13 6.14 -1.86
CA ALA A 102 -19.47 4.93 -2.36
C ALA A 102 -18.98 4.03 -1.22
N TRP A 103 -19.00 2.72 -1.44
CA TRP A 103 -18.37 1.75 -0.55
C TRP A 103 -16.88 2.07 -0.35
N PRO A 104 -16.41 2.36 0.89
CA PRO A 104 -15.07 2.88 1.14
C PRO A 104 -14.01 1.76 1.20
N ALA A 105 -13.97 0.88 0.18
CA ALA A 105 -13.06 -0.27 0.12
C ALA A 105 -11.60 0.11 0.34
N SER A 106 -11.18 1.27 -0.18
CA SER A 106 -9.79 1.69 -0.06
C SER A 106 -9.44 2.15 1.36
N GLY A 107 -10.33 2.90 2.02
CA GLY A 107 -10.19 3.28 3.43
C GLY A 107 -10.17 2.07 4.37
N ILE A 108 -11.08 1.11 4.14
CA ILE A 108 -11.13 -0.16 4.89
C ILE A 108 -9.79 -0.90 4.78
N LEU A 109 -9.26 -1.04 3.56
CA LEU A 109 -7.97 -1.70 3.33
C LEU A 109 -6.80 -0.95 3.95
N THR A 110 -6.78 0.39 3.89
CA THR A 110 -5.73 1.18 4.54
C THR A 110 -5.77 0.99 6.06
N GLY A 111 -6.96 1.05 6.68
CA GLY A 111 -7.13 0.78 8.10
C GLY A 111 -6.69 -0.63 8.50
N SER A 112 -7.16 -1.63 7.74
CA SER A 112 -6.77 -3.02 7.95
C SER A 112 -5.26 -3.25 7.80
N GLY A 113 -4.60 -2.62 6.82
CA GLY A 113 -3.15 -2.72 6.65
C GLY A 113 -2.36 -2.10 7.80
N VAL A 114 -2.83 -0.97 8.37
CA VAL A 114 -2.21 -0.39 9.58
C VAL A 114 -2.38 -1.33 10.78
N ALA A 115 -3.59 -1.85 11.01
CA ALA A 115 -3.85 -2.79 12.12
C ALA A 115 -3.08 -4.11 11.97
N PHE A 116 -2.86 -4.56 10.73
CA PHE A 116 -2.13 -5.80 10.47
C PHE A 116 -0.68 -5.71 10.96
N VAL A 117 -0.02 -4.57 10.79
CA VAL A 117 1.41 -4.38 11.09
C VAL A 117 1.64 -3.73 12.46
N LEU A 118 0.86 -2.71 12.85
CA LEU A 118 1.12 -1.97 14.08
C LEU A 118 0.73 -2.77 15.33
N ARG A 119 1.53 -2.68 16.38
CA ARG A 119 1.26 -3.25 17.71
C ARG A 119 1.41 -2.17 18.77
N ALA A 120 0.63 -2.28 19.84
CA ALA A 120 0.77 -1.45 21.03
C ALA A 120 1.36 -2.26 22.18
N SER A 121 2.40 -1.72 22.82
CA SER A 121 3.05 -2.35 23.98
C SER A 121 2.04 -2.63 25.09
N GLY A 122 2.10 -3.83 25.68
CA GLY A 122 1.14 -4.31 26.68
C GLY A 122 -0.22 -4.75 26.11
N THR A 123 -0.34 -4.99 24.80
CA THR A 123 -1.48 -5.74 24.24
C THR A 123 -1.02 -7.15 23.94
N ASP A 124 -1.66 -8.16 24.53
CA ASP A 124 -1.33 -9.56 24.28
C ASP A 124 -2.43 -10.29 23.53
N ASN A 125 -2.08 -11.47 22.98
CA ASN A 125 -3.08 -12.31 22.33
C ASN A 125 -4.06 -12.85 23.38
N GLY A 126 -5.36 -12.69 23.10
CA GLY A 126 -6.43 -12.98 24.06
C GLY A 126 -7.15 -11.72 24.57
N ASP A 127 -6.51 -10.55 24.49
CA ASP A 127 -7.09 -9.26 24.86
C ASP A 127 -8.04 -8.70 23.76
N TRP A 128 -8.94 -9.54 23.25
CA TRP A 128 -9.64 -9.29 21.99
C TRP A 128 -10.43 -7.98 21.95
N TRP A 129 -10.90 -7.48 23.08
CA TRP A 129 -11.67 -6.23 23.17
C TRP A 129 -10.91 -5.07 23.82
N SER A 130 -9.61 -5.22 24.05
CA SER A 130 -8.78 -4.15 24.62
C SER A 130 -8.67 -2.96 23.68
N LEU A 131 -8.76 -1.75 24.26
CA LEU A 131 -8.53 -0.48 23.59
C LEU A 131 -7.15 0.11 23.94
N ASN A 132 -6.23 -0.69 24.49
CA ASN A 132 -4.88 -0.25 24.81
C ASN A 132 -4.21 0.36 23.57
N GLY A 133 -3.52 1.50 23.72
CA GLY A 133 -2.83 2.18 22.63
C GLY A 133 -3.71 2.60 21.43
N ILE A 134 -5.04 2.57 21.53
CA ILE A 134 -5.94 2.78 20.38
C ILE A 134 -5.71 4.11 19.66
N HIS A 135 -5.33 5.14 20.41
CA HIS A 135 -5.03 6.47 19.87
C HIS A 135 -3.85 6.43 18.89
N PHE A 136 -2.84 5.58 19.11
CA PHE A 136 -1.72 5.41 18.19
C PHE A 136 -2.18 4.83 16.84
N PHE A 137 -3.04 3.81 16.88
CA PHE A 137 -3.65 3.20 15.70
C PHE A 137 -4.51 4.21 14.93
N VAL A 138 -5.35 4.99 15.62
CA VAL A 138 -6.20 6.00 15.00
C VAL A 138 -5.36 7.09 14.32
N ILE A 139 -4.32 7.61 15.00
CA ILE A 139 -3.43 8.62 14.42
C ILE A 139 -2.70 8.06 13.19
N ALA A 140 -2.19 6.83 13.25
CA ALA A 140 -1.54 6.18 12.11
C ALA A 140 -2.49 6.06 10.90
N VAL A 141 -3.74 5.66 11.10
CA VAL A 141 -4.76 5.59 10.03
C VAL A 141 -5.10 6.98 9.48
N VAL A 142 -5.23 7.98 10.34
CA VAL A 142 -5.49 9.37 9.93
C VAL A 142 -4.35 9.88 9.05
N LEU A 143 -3.10 9.74 9.49
CA LEU A 143 -1.92 10.18 8.72
C LEU A 143 -1.78 9.41 7.40
N ALA A 144 -2.06 8.10 7.41
CA ALA A 144 -2.11 7.28 6.22
C ALA A 144 -3.08 7.87 5.18
N LEU A 145 -4.31 8.17 5.57
CA LEU A 145 -5.32 8.72 4.66
C LEU A 145 -5.09 10.19 4.31
N LEU A 146 -4.50 10.99 5.19
CA LEU A 146 -4.03 12.34 4.84
C LEU A 146 -2.99 12.28 3.72
N SER A 147 -1.99 11.40 3.83
CA SER A 147 -0.98 11.21 2.78
C SER A 147 -1.63 10.83 1.44
N LYS A 148 -2.61 9.91 1.47
CA LYS A 148 -3.39 9.47 0.31
C LYS A 148 -4.15 10.59 -0.37
N HIS A 149 -4.80 11.45 0.40
CA HIS A 149 -5.74 12.45 -0.13
C HIS A 149 -5.09 13.80 -0.44
N LEU A 150 -3.96 14.11 0.18
CA LEU A 150 -3.24 15.39 0.05
C LEU A 150 -2.01 15.29 -0.87
N ILE A 151 -1.24 14.20 -0.83
CA ILE A 151 0.01 14.06 -1.61
C ILE A 151 -0.27 13.27 -2.89
N ARG A 152 -0.76 13.96 -3.91
CA ARG A 152 -1.25 13.33 -5.15
C ARG A 152 -0.69 13.94 -6.46
N PRO A 153 0.62 13.84 -6.74
CA PRO A 153 1.17 14.33 -8.00
C PRO A 153 0.54 13.58 -9.18
N GLY A 154 0.05 14.32 -10.18
CA GLY A 154 -0.58 13.73 -11.37
C GLY A 154 -1.88 12.97 -11.08
N GLY A 155 -2.60 13.29 -10.00
CA GLY A 155 -3.92 12.74 -9.67
C GLY A 155 -3.92 11.39 -8.95
N ARG A 156 -2.77 10.73 -8.80
CA ARG A 156 -2.58 9.50 -8.01
C ARG A 156 -1.82 9.81 -6.72
N HIS A 157 -2.05 9.05 -5.65
CA HIS A 157 -1.27 9.23 -4.43
C HIS A 157 0.17 8.75 -4.63
N LEU A 158 1.12 9.50 -4.07
CA LEU A 158 2.55 9.22 -4.26
C LEU A 158 3.03 8.03 -3.43
N PHE A 159 2.58 7.96 -2.18
CA PHE A 159 3.05 7.00 -1.20
C PHE A 159 2.00 5.93 -0.91
N ASN A 160 2.45 4.74 -0.54
CA ASN A 160 1.57 3.75 0.05
C ASN A 160 1.02 4.34 1.37
N PRO A 161 -0.31 4.50 1.52
CA PRO A 161 -0.85 5.27 2.62
C PRO A 161 -0.63 4.59 3.97
N SER A 162 -0.90 3.29 4.09
CA SER A 162 -0.66 2.57 5.35
C SER A 162 0.82 2.62 5.74
N ASN A 163 1.73 2.56 4.75
CA ASN A 163 3.17 2.68 5.00
C ASN A 163 3.55 4.01 5.66
N VAL A 164 3.03 5.13 5.16
CA VAL A 164 3.32 6.45 5.74
C VAL A 164 2.84 6.53 7.19
N GLY A 165 1.63 6.02 7.46
CA GLY A 165 1.09 5.97 8.83
C GLY A 165 1.95 5.12 9.76
N LEU A 166 2.41 3.96 9.29
CA LEU A 166 3.26 3.04 10.05
C LEU A 166 4.65 3.62 10.32
N VAL A 167 5.35 4.12 9.30
CA VAL A 167 6.67 4.75 9.45
C VAL A 167 6.61 5.91 10.43
N TRP A 168 5.58 6.76 10.32
CA TRP A 168 5.38 7.85 11.26
C TRP A 168 5.17 7.34 12.68
N ALA A 169 4.29 6.35 12.87
CA ALA A 169 4.00 5.81 14.20
C ALA A 169 5.26 5.24 14.84
N LEU A 170 6.01 4.41 14.12
CA LEU A 170 7.22 3.78 14.63
C LEU A 170 8.34 4.79 14.93
N LEU A 171 8.48 5.86 14.14
CA LEU A 171 9.50 6.87 14.35
C LEU A 171 9.17 7.88 15.45
N VAL A 172 7.91 8.31 15.52
CA VAL A 172 7.51 9.45 16.37
C VAL A 172 6.97 8.98 17.72
N ILE A 173 6.19 7.90 17.75
CA ILE A 173 5.69 7.33 19.00
C ILE A 173 6.78 6.48 19.67
N GLY A 174 7.52 5.71 18.86
CA GLY A 174 8.72 5.00 19.30
C GLY A 174 8.46 3.66 20.01
N PRO A 175 9.55 2.89 20.25
CA PRO A 175 9.51 1.49 20.68
C PRO A 175 8.96 1.26 22.09
N ASN A 176 8.91 2.30 22.93
CA ASN A 176 8.35 2.21 24.29
C ASN A 176 6.83 1.99 24.28
N HIS A 177 6.16 2.36 23.19
CA HIS A 177 4.70 2.38 23.12
C HIS A 177 4.14 1.57 21.95
N VAL A 178 4.85 1.54 20.83
CA VAL A 178 4.44 0.80 19.63
C VAL A 178 5.61 0.05 19.02
N PHE A 179 5.31 -1.08 18.40
CA PHE A 179 6.28 -1.87 17.65
C PHE A 179 5.60 -2.49 16.42
N PRO A 180 6.35 -2.86 15.37
CA PRO A 180 5.78 -3.54 14.23
C PRO A 180 5.69 -5.05 14.50
N GLN A 181 4.65 -5.70 13.99
CA GLN A 181 4.44 -7.14 14.03
C GLN A 181 5.72 -7.90 13.70
N TYR A 182 6.05 -8.97 14.43
CA TYR A 182 7.31 -9.71 14.28
C TYR A 182 7.60 -10.22 12.85
N LEU A 183 8.90 -10.30 12.48
CA LEU A 183 9.39 -10.83 11.21
C LEU A 183 8.95 -12.27 11.11
N TRP A 184 9.23 -13.05 12.16
CA TRP A 184 8.85 -14.44 12.30
C TRP A 184 7.62 -14.57 13.20
N TRP A 185 6.65 -15.40 12.80
CA TRP A 185 5.32 -15.43 13.44
C TRP A 185 5.13 -16.60 14.42
N GLY A 186 6.19 -17.32 14.74
CA GLY A 186 6.17 -18.43 15.69
C GLY A 186 6.99 -19.63 15.22
N PRO A 187 6.95 -20.74 15.97
CA PRO A 187 7.56 -22.01 15.57
C PRO A 187 7.06 -22.49 14.19
N ASN A 188 7.81 -23.37 13.53
CA ASN A 188 7.42 -23.95 12.24
C ASN A 188 6.28 -24.99 12.42
N ASP A 189 5.10 -24.50 12.76
CA ASP A 189 3.90 -25.29 13.01
C ASP A 189 2.85 -25.12 11.90
N LEU A 190 1.66 -25.69 12.12
CA LEU A 190 0.55 -25.60 11.19
C LEU A 190 0.10 -24.15 10.96
N GLY A 191 0.13 -23.29 11.97
CA GLY A 191 -0.28 -21.89 11.87
C GLY A 191 0.63 -21.13 10.89
N VAL A 192 1.95 -21.25 11.06
CA VAL A 192 2.93 -20.64 10.17
C VAL A 192 2.86 -21.24 8.76
N ALA A 193 2.69 -22.56 8.62
CA ALA A 193 2.53 -23.21 7.33
C ALA A 193 1.29 -22.71 6.56
N LEU A 194 0.15 -22.58 7.23
CA LEU A 194 -1.08 -22.02 6.66
C LEU A 194 -0.91 -20.55 6.28
N ALA A 195 -0.20 -19.76 7.12
CA ALA A 195 0.12 -18.38 6.81
C ALA A 195 0.93 -18.25 5.52
N TYR A 196 2.00 -19.05 5.35
CA TYR A 196 2.76 -19.09 4.09
C TYR A 196 1.89 -19.51 2.91
N ALA A 197 1.03 -20.53 3.06
CA ALA A 197 0.13 -20.95 2.00
C ALA A 197 -0.79 -19.79 1.57
N VAL A 198 -1.38 -19.05 2.52
CA VAL A 198 -2.22 -17.89 2.26
C VAL A 198 -1.43 -16.75 1.62
N ILE A 199 -0.23 -16.44 2.11
CA ILE A 199 0.62 -15.36 1.57
C ILE A 199 1.07 -15.67 0.15
N LEU A 200 1.56 -16.88 -0.13
CA LEU A 200 2.07 -17.26 -1.44
C LEU A 200 0.95 -17.41 -2.47
N ALA A 201 -0.12 -18.14 -2.14
CA ALA A 201 -1.26 -18.31 -3.03
C ALA A 201 -2.01 -16.98 -3.23
N GLY A 202 -2.21 -16.23 -2.14
CA GLY A 202 -2.81 -14.90 -2.16
C GLY A 202 -1.97 -13.90 -2.96
N GLY A 203 -0.66 -13.91 -2.79
CA GLY A 203 0.29 -13.08 -3.54
C GLY A 203 0.18 -13.36 -5.03
N PHE A 204 0.24 -14.62 -5.45
CA PHE A 204 0.02 -15.00 -6.85
C PHE A 204 -1.35 -14.54 -7.37
N TRP A 205 -2.41 -14.75 -6.60
CA TRP A 205 -3.79 -14.42 -6.98
C TRP A 205 -4.04 -12.91 -7.13
N VAL A 206 -3.41 -12.10 -6.28
CA VAL A 206 -3.49 -10.63 -6.28
C VAL A 206 -2.58 -10.01 -7.34
N LEU A 207 -1.33 -10.47 -7.49
CA LEU A 207 -0.34 -9.86 -8.39
C LEU A 207 -0.56 -10.22 -9.86
N ARG A 208 -1.11 -11.41 -10.17
CA ARG A 208 -1.24 -11.90 -11.55
C ARG A 208 -2.07 -10.97 -12.45
N PRO A 209 -3.29 -10.53 -12.07
CA PRO A 209 -4.10 -9.65 -12.93
C PRO A 209 -3.46 -8.29 -13.21
N VAL A 210 -2.70 -7.77 -12.24
CA VAL A 210 -2.04 -6.46 -12.34
C VAL A 210 -0.61 -6.54 -12.89
N ARG A 211 -0.13 -7.75 -13.23
CA ARG A 211 1.22 -8.02 -13.78
C ARG A 211 2.36 -7.49 -12.90
N MET A 212 2.21 -7.63 -11.58
CA MET A 212 3.19 -7.14 -10.60
C MET A 212 4.22 -8.19 -10.19
N ALA A 213 4.10 -9.44 -10.66
CA ALA A 213 5.05 -10.51 -10.32
C ALA A 213 6.53 -10.17 -10.63
N PRO A 214 6.90 -9.54 -11.78
CA PRO A 214 8.29 -9.19 -12.04
C PRO A 214 8.90 -8.23 -11.01
N MET A 215 8.09 -7.31 -10.47
CA MET A 215 8.50 -6.38 -9.41
C MET A 215 8.82 -7.13 -8.11
N ALA A 216 7.94 -8.05 -7.72
CA ALA A 216 8.09 -8.82 -6.50
C ALA A 216 9.31 -9.77 -6.60
N VAL A 217 9.48 -10.44 -7.73
CA VAL A 217 10.63 -11.32 -7.98
C VAL A 217 11.94 -10.52 -7.98
N SER A 218 11.98 -9.34 -8.62
CA SER A 218 13.20 -8.54 -8.63
C SER A 218 13.56 -8.01 -7.25
N TYR A 219 12.57 -7.62 -6.43
CA TYR A 219 12.81 -7.30 -5.03
C TYR A 219 13.36 -8.49 -4.25
N LEU A 220 12.64 -9.63 -4.26
CA LEU A 220 12.99 -10.80 -3.45
C LEU A 220 14.37 -11.36 -3.81
N ALA A 221 14.69 -11.47 -5.11
CA ALA A 221 15.98 -11.97 -5.55
C ALA A 221 17.13 -11.02 -5.16
N THR A 222 17.00 -9.72 -5.44
CA THR A 222 18.03 -8.73 -5.07
C THR A 222 18.22 -8.65 -3.56
N PHE A 223 17.12 -8.61 -2.80
CA PHE A 223 17.17 -8.51 -1.35
C PHE A 223 17.79 -9.76 -0.71
N ALA A 224 17.37 -10.95 -1.13
CA ALA A 224 17.92 -12.20 -0.61
C ALA A 224 19.43 -12.33 -0.86
N VAL A 225 19.93 -11.90 -2.02
CA VAL A 225 21.37 -11.88 -2.31
C VAL A 225 22.13 -10.92 -1.38
N LEU A 226 21.62 -9.69 -1.20
CA LEU A 226 22.27 -8.68 -0.36
C LEU A 226 22.28 -9.08 1.11
N ILE A 227 21.16 -9.55 1.65
CA ILE A 227 21.08 -10.08 3.02
C ILE A 227 21.97 -11.32 3.18
N GLY A 228 22.12 -12.14 2.14
CA GLY A 228 23.03 -13.29 2.13
C GLY A 228 24.49 -12.88 2.26
N ALA A 229 24.88 -11.79 1.59
CA ALA A 229 26.21 -11.21 1.74
C ALA A 229 26.44 -10.69 3.18
N PHE A 230 25.45 -10.04 3.79
CA PHE A 230 25.53 -9.58 5.19
C PHE A 230 25.62 -10.74 6.18
N ALA A 231 24.87 -11.81 5.96
CA ALA A 231 24.96 -13.03 6.76
C ALA A 231 26.37 -13.65 6.66
N ALA A 232 26.92 -13.73 5.45
CA ALA A 232 28.27 -14.24 5.20
C ALA A 232 29.36 -13.34 5.80
N SER A 233 29.12 -12.04 5.93
CA SER A 233 30.03 -11.09 6.59
C SER A 233 29.90 -11.04 8.11
N GLY A 234 29.06 -11.90 8.71
CA GLY A 234 28.90 -12.01 10.16
C GLY A 234 27.92 -11.02 10.78
N SER A 235 27.02 -10.43 9.99
CA SER A 235 25.97 -9.55 10.53
C SER A 235 25.04 -10.33 11.47
N THR A 236 24.58 -9.65 12.52
CA THR A 236 23.67 -10.21 13.51
C THR A 236 22.59 -9.21 13.87
N PHE A 237 21.45 -9.70 14.37
CA PHE A 237 20.44 -8.86 15.00
C PHE A 237 19.85 -9.56 16.23
N ILE A 238 19.22 -8.80 17.11
CA ILE A 238 18.47 -9.29 18.25
C ILE A 238 16.97 -9.08 18.05
N ALA A 239 16.18 -9.98 18.62
CA ALA A 239 14.74 -9.95 18.56
C ALA A 239 14.17 -10.50 19.86
N ILE A 240 13.10 -9.89 20.37
CA ILE A 240 12.50 -10.26 21.66
C ILE A 240 12.01 -11.71 21.75
N TRP A 241 11.73 -12.36 20.62
CA TRP A 241 11.26 -13.75 20.56
C TRP A 241 12.40 -14.78 20.40
N HIS A 242 13.66 -14.34 20.37
CA HIS A 242 14.81 -15.22 20.19
C HIS A 242 15.87 -15.00 21.27
N ASP A 243 16.37 -16.10 21.84
CA ASP A 243 17.43 -16.05 22.85
C ASP A 243 18.79 -15.72 22.21
N GLY A 244 19.26 -14.49 22.43
CA GLY A 244 20.56 -14.02 21.96
C GLY A 244 20.60 -13.62 20.47
N PRO A 245 21.79 -13.25 19.95
CA PRO A 245 21.93 -12.74 18.58
C PRO A 245 21.65 -13.80 17.51
N ILE A 246 20.82 -13.43 16.53
CA ILE A 246 20.53 -14.22 15.34
C ILE A 246 21.62 -13.93 14.30
N SER A 247 22.32 -14.97 13.83
CA SER A 247 23.49 -14.88 12.95
C SER A 247 23.45 -15.92 11.83
N GLY A 248 24.40 -15.83 10.88
CA GLY A 248 24.61 -16.85 9.84
C GLY A 248 23.37 -17.12 8.98
N LEU A 249 23.08 -18.40 8.71
CA LEU A 249 21.92 -18.78 7.89
C LEU A 249 20.59 -18.37 8.53
N SER A 250 20.51 -18.35 9.86
CA SER A 250 19.32 -17.90 10.58
C SER A 250 19.10 -16.39 10.39
N TYR A 251 20.15 -15.57 10.36
CA TYR A 251 20.05 -14.14 10.02
C TYR A 251 19.41 -13.97 8.65
N TRP A 252 19.94 -14.70 7.66
CA TRP A 252 19.42 -14.65 6.30
C TRP A 252 17.96 -15.10 6.20
N ALA A 253 17.62 -16.27 6.76
CA ALA A 253 16.29 -16.83 6.65
C ALA A 253 15.23 -15.97 7.36
N ASN A 254 15.51 -15.51 8.58
CA ASN A 254 14.56 -14.70 9.35
C ASN A 254 14.30 -13.33 8.73
N ILE A 255 15.24 -12.76 7.99
CA ILE A 255 15.04 -11.49 7.29
C ILE A 255 14.46 -11.73 5.90
N ALA A 256 15.15 -12.49 5.05
CA ALA A 256 14.85 -12.62 3.63
C ALA A 256 13.65 -13.52 3.30
N LEU A 257 13.29 -14.44 4.20
CA LEU A 257 12.17 -15.38 3.99
C LEU A 257 11.02 -15.17 4.96
N SER A 258 11.07 -14.15 5.81
CA SER A 258 10.02 -13.89 6.81
C SER A 258 8.62 -13.73 6.19
N PRO A 259 7.57 -14.23 6.86
CA PRO A 259 6.19 -13.93 6.49
C PRO A 259 5.91 -12.44 6.37
N GLU A 260 6.47 -11.62 7.27
CA GLU A 260 6.28 -10.17 7.26
C GLU A 260 6.89 -9.51 6.01
N LEU A 261 8.09 -9.90 5.60
CA LEU A 261 8.70 -9.42 4.35
C LEU A 261 7.84 -9.80 3.14
N LEU A 262 7.32 -11.04 3.09
CA LEU A 262 6.46 -11.47 1.99
C LEU A 262 5.15 -10.68 1.94
N VAL A 263 4.54 -10.37 3.10
CA VAL A 263 3.37 -9.48 3.18
C VAL A 263 3.72 -8.09 2.64
N PHE A 264 4.85 -7.53 3.06
CA PHE A 264 5.33 -6.25 2.54
C PHE A 264 5.46 -6.27 1.01
N VAL A 265 6.13 -7.28 0.44
CA VAL A 265 6.35 -7.37 -1.01
C VAL A 265 5.04 -7.57 -1.77
N PHE A 266 4.18 -8.50 -1.33
CA PHE A 266 2.99 -8.90 -2.08
C PHE A 266 1.78 -8.03 -1.83
N PHE A 267 1.66 -7.35 -0.70
CA PHE A 267 0.42 -6.64 -0.33
C PHE A 267 0.62 -5.17 0.00
N MET A 268 1.86 -4.67 0.02
CA MET A 268 2.16 -3.28 0.37
C MET A 268 2.98 -2.58 -0.73
N MET A 269 4.14 -3.13 -1.08
CA MET A 269 4.98 -2.62 -2.16
C MET A 269 4.31 -2.74 -3.53
N SER A 270 3.47 -3.77 -3.72
CA SER A 270 2.79 -4.10 -4.98
C SER A 270 1.53 -3.28 -5.26
N ASP A 271 1.29 -2.19 -4.53
CA ASP A 271 0.15 -1.29 -4.78
C ASP A 271 0.26 -0.67 -6.19
N PRO A 272 -0.67 -0.98 -7.11
CA PRO A 272 -0.63 -0.47 -8.48
C PRO A 272 -0.83 1.05 -8.59
N GLN A 273 -1.29 1.71 -7.52
CA GLN A 273 -1.44 3.16 -7.50
C GLN A 273 -0.11 3.88 -7.24
N THR A 274 0.82 3.25 -6.53
CA THR A 274 2.12 3.84 -6.16
C THR A 274 3.27 3.27 -6.97
N ALA A 275 3.16 2.04 -7.48
CA ALA A 275 4.21 1.43 -8.29
C ALA A 275 4.22 1.97 -9.74
N PRO A 276 5.38 1.91 -10.44
CA PRO A 276 5.47 2.32 -11.85
C PRO A 276 4.52 1.52 -12.75
N ARG A 277 4.00 2.19 -13.80
CA ARG A 277 3.13 1.54 -14.80
C ARG A 277 3.88 0.61 -15.75
N SER A 278 5.09 0.99 -16.17
CA SER A 278 5.86 0.24 -17.17
C SER A 278 6.42 -1.07 -16.58
N PRO A 279 6.46 -2.18 -17.34
CA PRO A 279 7.05 -3.44 -16.85
C PRO A 279 8.52 -3.30 -16.46
N ARG A 280 9.31 -2.52 -17.23
CA ARG A 280 10.72 -2.23 -16.90
C ARG A 280 10.83 -1.37 -15.64
N GLY A 281 9.99 -0.35 -15.50
CA GLY A 281 9.95 0.51 -14.31
C GLY A 281 9.65 -0.30 -13.04
N ARG A 282 8.76 -1.29 -13.12
CA ARG A 282 8.46 -2.21 -12.02
C ARG A 282 9.66 -3.04 -11.58
N VAL A 283 10.46 -3.54 -12.51
CA VAL A 283 11.68 -4.29 -12.19
C VAL A 283 12.70 -3.39 -11.50
N VAL A 284 12.94 -2.19 -12.06
CA VAL A 284 13.84 -1.16 -11.48
C VAL A 284 13.38 -0.75 -10.09
N TYR A 285 12.09 -0.51 -9.91
CA TYR A 285 11.48 -0.18 -8.62
C TYR A 285 11.67 -1.30 -7.59
N GLY A 286 11.47 -2.57 -8.00
CA GLY A 286 11.78 -3.75 -7.20
C GLY A 286 13.22 -3.76 -6.69
N MET A 287 14.18 -3.67 -7.61
CA MET A 287 15.62 -3.70 -7.28
C MET A 287 16.04 -2.48 -6.44
N ALA A 288 15.58 -1.29 -6.78
CA ALA A 288 15.92 -0.06 -6.06
C ALA A 288 15.42 -0.10 -4.61
N THR A 289 14.19 -0.59 -4.38
CA THR A 289 13.64 -0.76 -3.03
C THR A 289 14.43 -1.81 -2.25
N ALA A 290 14.80 -2.93 -2.88
CA ALA A 290 15.62 -3.97 -2.25
C ALA A 290 17.02 -3.46 -1.84
N VAL A 291 17.70 -2.73 -2.72
CA VAL A 291 19.01 -2.14 -2.45
C VAL A 291 18.93 -1.14 -1.31
N LEU A 292 17.94 -0.24 -1.33
CA LEU A 292 17.77 0.74 -0.25
C LEU A 292 17.37 0.07 1.06
N THR A 293 16.50 -0.95 1.02
CA THR A 293 16.15 -1.75 2.21
C THR A 293 17.41 -2.35 2.82
N ALA A 294 18.21 -3.07 2.02
CA ALA A 294 19.42 -3.73 2.49
C ALA A 294 20.43 -2.72 3.06
N GLY A 295 20.63 -1.58 2.38
CA GLY A 295 21.51 -0.52 2.87
C GLY A 295 21.09 0.03 4.23
N LEU A 296 19.79 0.19 4.49
CA LEU A 296 19.27 0.60 5.80
C LEU A 296 19.38 -0.52 6.84
N VAL A 297 19.06 -1.77 6.46
CA VAL A 297 19.12 -2.96 7.33
C VAL A 297 20.53 -3.25 7.83
N TYR A 298 21.56 -3.00 7.00
CA TYR A 298 22.96 -3.27 7.36
C TYR A 298 23.38 -2.66 8.70
N PHE A 299 22.82 -1.49 9.05
CA PHE A 299 23.17 -0.78 10.27
C PHE A 299 22.27 -1.15 11.47
N GLN A 300 21.26 -2.00 11.31
CA GLN A 300 20.24 -2.22 12.33
C GLN A 300 20.57 -3.45 13.19
N PRO A 301 20.87 -3.28 14.49
CA PRO A 301 21.13 -4.39 15.38
C PRO A 301 19.85 -5.04 15.92
N THR A 302 18.68 -4.43 15.70
CA THR A 302 17.40 -4.88 16.26
C THR A 302 16.36 -5.17 15.19
N GLU A 303 15.44 -6.07 15.51
CA GLU A 303 14.31 -6.40 14.65
C GLU A 303 13.42 -5.17 14.34
N PHE A 304 13.10 -4.37 15.36
CA PHE A 304 12.39 -3.09 15.17
C PHE A 304 13.06 -2.22 14.10
N GLY A 305 14.38 -2.04 14.20
CA GLY A 305 15.17 -1.25 13.26
C GLY A 305 15.11 -1.82 11.85
N ILE A 306 15.22 -3.14 11.70
CA ILE A 306 15.11 -3.85 10.41
C ILE A 306 13.73 -3.63 9.77
N LYS A 307 12.64 -3.76 10.54
CA LYS A 307 11.28 -3.54 10.01
C LYS A 307 11.06 -2.12 9.58
N LEU A 308 11.52 -1.18 10.39
CA LEU A 308 11.42 0.21 10.05
C LEU A 308 12.27 0.54 8.81
N ALA A 309 13.44 -0.07 8.64
CA ALA A 309 14.23 0.04 7.41
C ALA A 309 13.49 -0.45 6.17
N ILE A 310 12.78 -1.59 6.26
CA ILE A 310 11.92 -2.11 5.18
C ILE A 310 10.83 -1.07 4.82
N LEU A 311 10.10 -0.56 5.82
CA LEU A 311 9.01 0.38 5.61
C LEU A 311 9.49 1.75 5.10
N SER A 312 10.56 2.29 5.68
CA SER A 312 11.19 3.55 5.28
C SER A 312 11.73 3.49 3.85
N SER A 313 12.29 2.36 3.42
CA SER A 313 12.78 2.21 2.04
C SER A 313 11.67 2.42 1.01
N LEU A 314 10.48 1.89 1.27
CA LEU A 314 9.33 2.03 0.37
C LEU A 314 8.86 3.48 0.28
N VAL A 315 8.87 4.23 1.39
CA VAL A 315 8.57 5.66 1.38
C VAL A 315 9.50 6.39 0.42
N VAL A 316 10.81 6.16 0.54
CA VAL A 316 11.82 6.83 -0.28
C VAL A 316 11.68 6.46 -1.75
N VAL A 317 11.53 5.18 -2.07
CA VAL A 317 11.44 4.76 -3.47
C VAL A 317 10.11 5.19 -4.10
N CYS A 318 9.00 5.22 -3.35
CA CYS A 318 7.74 5.83 -3.78
C CYS A 318 7.93 7.29 -4.24
N ALA A 319 8.67 8.10 -3.49
CA ALA A 319 8.98 9.48 -3.90
C ALA A 319 9.75 9.55 -5.22
N ALA A 320 10.57 8.54 -5.52
CA ALA A 320 11.34 8.44 -6.76
C ALA A 320 10.56 7.84 -7.94
N VAL A 321 9.34 7.32 -7.75
CA VAL A 321 8.54 6.69 -8.81
C VAL A 321 8.32 7.59 -10.03
N PRO A 322 7.99 8.89 -9.92
CA PRO A 322 7.83 9.75 -11.10
C PRO A 322 9.09 9.80 -11.98
N LEU A 323 10.27 9.75 -11.34
CA LEU A 323 11.56 9.73 -12.03
C LEU A 323 11.85 8.37 -12.68
N ILE A 324 11.50 7.27 -12.00
CA ILE A 324 11.60 5.91 -12.56
C ILE A 324 10.67 5.79 -13.78
N GLU A 325 9.43 6.28 -13.68
CA GLU A 325 8.48 6.30 -14.79
C GLU A 325 9.04 7.11 -15.97
N GLN A 326 9.60 8.31 -15.73
CA GLN A 326 10.19 9.14 -16.79
C GLN A 326 11.33 8.42 -17.53
N ARG A 327 12.22 7.72 -16.82
CA ARG A 327 13.39 7.05 -17.42
C ARG A 327 13.07 5.71 -18.07
N THR A 328 11.94 5.10 -17.74
CA THR A 328 11.55 3.77 -18.23
C THR A 328 10.38 3.82 -19.20
N ARG A 329 10.00 5.02 -19.68
CA ARG A 329 9.01 5.17 -20.75
C ARG A 329 9.50 4.44 -22.01
N PRO A 330 8.65 3.65 -22.68
CA PRO A 330 8.99 3.07 -23.97
C PRO A 330 9.30 4.18 -24.99
N VAL A 331 10.35 4.00 -25.80
CA VAL A 331 10.72 4.94 -26.89
C VAL A 331 9.60 5.06 -27.93
N ALA A 332 8.75 4.04 -28.07
CA ALA A 332 7.59 4.06 -28.98
C ALA A 332 6.43 4.97 -28.53
N ASP A 333 6.46 5.48 -27.29
CA ASP A 333 5.46 6.41 -26.73
C ASP A 333 5.92 7.88 -26.84
N VAL A 334 7.04 8.13 -27.55
CA VAL A 334 7.67 9.46 -27.67
C VAL A 334 7.12 10.26 -28.85
N ASP A 335 6.36 9.66 -29.77
CA ASP A 335 5.76 10.38 -30.89
C ASP A 335 4.32 9.91 -31.14
N THR A 336 3.34 10.73 -30.76
CA THR A 336 2.09 11.03 -31.53
C THR A 336 1.13 12.00 -30.82
N ASP A 337 1.29 12.28 -29.53
CA ASP A 337 0.41 13.18 -28.75
C ASP A 337 1.15 14.40 -28.14
N ASP A 338 2.23 14.89 -28.75
CA ASP A 338 2.82 16.20 -28.38
C ASP A 338 1.91 17.35 -28.91
N GLU A 339 0.74 17.47 -28.29
CA GLU A 339 -0.02 18.70 -28.23
C GLU A 339 0.87 19.74 -27.54
N VAL A 340 1.58 20.55 -28.35
CA VAL A 340 2.43 21.70 -27.98
C VAL A 340 2.66 21.81 -26.47
N THR A 341 3.53 20.96 -25.93
CA THR A 341 3.91 21.03 -24.52
C THR A 341 4.59 22.39 -24.33
N PRO A 342 4.05 23.32 -23.51
CA PRO A 342 4.70 24.60 -23.31
C PRO A 342 6.13 24.36 -22.85
N LEU A 343 7.08 25.11 -23.45
CA LEU A 343 8.51 24.99 -23.19
C LEU A 343 8.76 24.75 -21.70
N PRO A 344 9.54 23.71 -21.33
CA PRO A 344 9.75 23.37 -19.94
C PRO A 344 10.25 24.62 -19.21
N ARG A 345 9.48 25.03 -18.19
CA ARG A 345 9.81 26.21 -17.38
C ARG A 345 11.28 26.16 -16.95
N PRO A 346 12.01 27.28 -16.98
CA PRO A 346 13.43 27.29 -16.61
C PRO A 346 13.60 26.74 -15.19
N TRP A 347 14.68 25.98 -14.97
CA TRP A 347 14.95 25.26 -13.73
C TRP A 347 14.69 26.05 -12.42
N PRO A 348 15.03 27.35 -12.28
CA PRO A 348 14.78 28.07 -11.02
C PRO A 348 13.29 28.24 -10.75
N THR A 349 12.47 28.43 -11.79
CA THR A 349 11.02 28.59 -11.65
C THR A 349 10.31 27.27 -11.32
N ARG A 350 10.86 26.13 -11.77
CA ARG A 350 10.38 24.79 -11.38
C ARG A 350 10.69 24.50 -9.93
N VAL A 351 11.89 24.84 -9.47
CA VAL A 351 12.30 24.68 -8.06
C VAL A 351 11.48 25.59 -7.15
N ALA A 352 11.30 26.86 -7.52
CA ALA A 352 10.46 27.80 -6.75
C ALA A 352 8.99 27.35 -6.67
N ALA A 353 8.41 26.88 -7.79
CA ALA A 353 7.05 26.35 -7.80
C ALA A 353 6.92 25.05 -6.99
N ALA A 354 7.95 24.21 -7.00
CA ALA A 354 8.00 23.00 -6.18
C ALA A 354 8.13 23.32 -4.68
N ALA A 355 8.95 24.31 -4.33
CA ALA A 355 9.16 24.79 -2.96
C ALA A 355 7.94 25.51 -2.38
N ALA A 356 7.00 25.98 -3.21
CA ALA A 356 5.75 26.59 -2.78
C ALA A 356 4.60 25.57 -2.58
N ASN A 357 4.77 24.30 -3.01
CA ASN A 357 3.71 23.31 -2.93
C ASN A 357 3.81 22.51 -1.60
N PRO A 358 2.84 22.66 -0.68
CA PRO A 358 2.91 22.00 0.63
C PRO A 358 2.95 20.47 0.54
N ALA A 359 2.36 19.87 -0.50
CA ALA A 359 2.42 18.42 -0.72
C ALA A 359 3.83 17.95 -1.12
N ILE A 360 4.58 18.78 -1.88
CA ILE A 360 5.95 18.48 -2.28
C ILE A 360 6.88 18.64 -1.07
N ILE A 361 6.70 19.70 -0.27
CA ILE A 361 7.45 19.89 0.98
C ILE A 361 7.21 18.71 1.93
N ALA A 362 5.95 18.34 2.16
CA ALA A 362 5.61 17.19 3.01
C ALA A 362 6.23 15.89 2.49
N ALA A 363 6.16 15.65 1.18
CA ALA A 363 6.81 14.49 0.57
C ALA A 363 8.33 14.49 0.78
N ALA A 364 8.99 15.64 0.63
CA ALA A 364 10.44 15.77 0.84
C ALA A 364 10.84 15.53 2.30
N ILE A 365 10.11 16.13 3.25
CA ILE A 365 10.33 15.92 4.69
C ILE A 365 10.18 14.44 5.06
N ILE A 366 9.07 13.82 4.64
CA ILE A 366 8.79 12.40 4.91
C ILE A 366 9.90 11.52 4.31
N THR A 367 10.34 11.82 3.09
CA THR A 367 11.38 11.06 2.37
C THR A 367 12.76 11.19 3.01
N LEU A 368 13.12 12.35 3.55
CA LEU A 368 14.42 12.57 4.18
C LEU A 368 14.44 12.10 5.63
N ALA A 369 13.40 12.39 6.39
CA ALA A 369 13.32 12.07 7.81
C ALA A 369 13.28 10.56 8.06
N ALA A 370 12.59 9.79 7.21
CA ALA A 370 12.45 8.35 7.37
C ALA A 370 13.81 7.62 7.44
N PRO A 371 14.69 7.64 6.41
CA PRO A 371 15.97 6.94 6.46
C PRO A 371 16.94 7.51 7.49
N LEU A 372 16.96 8.83 7.72
CA LEU A 372 17.85 9.46 8.70
C LEU A 372 17.51 9.00 10.12
N ASN A 373 16.24 9.05 10.50
CA ASN A 373 15.79 8.63 11.82
C ASN A 373 15.89 7.11 11.98
N THR A 374 15.66 6.34 10.90
CA THR A 374 15.93 4.89 10.92
C THR A 374 17.40 4.60 11.19
N ALA A 375 18.33 5.29 10.52
CA ALA A 375 19.76 5.10 10.76
C ALA A 375 20.15 5.49 12.20
N ALA A 376 19.55 6.54 12.76
CA ALA A 376 19.81 6.96 14.14
C ALA A 376 19.40 5.91 15.20
N LEU A 377 18.43 5.05 14.91
CA LEU A 377 18.00 3.99 15.84
C LEU A 377 19.02 2.89 16.05
N ALA A 378 20.01 2.75 15.16
CA ALA A 378 21.09 1.78 15.29
C ALA A 378 21.88 1.95 16.60
N GLY A 379 22.00 3.19 17.09
CA GLY A 379 22.69 3.53 18.33
C GLY A 379 21.77 3.71 19.54
N ASN A 380 20.51 3.27 19.48
CA ASN A 380 19.56 3.44 20.58
C ASN A 380 19.66 2.27 21.58
N ASP A 381 20.36 2.50 22.69
CA ASP A 381 20.56 1.50 23.74
C ASP A 381 19.25 1.02 24.38
N GLN A 382 18.25 1.90 24.56
CA GLN A 382 16.96 1.48 25.10
C GLN A 382 16.24 0.50 24.18
N LEU A 383 16.32 0.71 22.87
CA LEU A 383 15.75 -0.22 21.91
C LEU A 383 16.42 -1.59 21.98
N ILE A 384 17.75 -1.62 22.16
CA ILE A 384 18.51 -2.86 22.35
C ILE A 384 18.06 -3.59 23.62
N LEU A 385 17.82 -2.86 24.71
CA LEU A 385 17.31 -3.45 25.95
C LEU A 385 15.91 -4.05 25.76
N ILE A 386 14.98 -3.30 25.15
CA ILE A 386 13.61 -3.77 24.89
C ILE A 386 13.60 -5.04 24.05
N GLU A 387 14.44 -5.11 23.01
CA GLU A 387 14.53 -6.28 22.13
C GLU A 387 15.29 -7.47 22.76
N ARG A 388 15.91 -7.27 23.93
CA ARG A 388 16.39 -8.35 24.79
C ARG A 388 15.37 -8.76 25.86
N GLY A 389 14.18 -8.14 25.87
CA GLY A 389 13.18 -8.31 26.92
C GLY A 389 13.52 -7.61 28.24
N LEU A 390 14.42 -6.61 28.21
CA LEU A 390 14.85 -5.85 29.38
C LEU A 390 14.27 -4.44 29.32
N THR A 391 13.71 -3.93 30.43
CA THR A 391 13.35 -2.52 30.56
C THR A 391 14.51 -1.74 31.16
N ALA A 392 14.79 -0.55 30.62
CA ALA A 392 15.87 0.31 31.12
C ALA A 392 15.61 0.86 32.54
N ASP A 393 14.37 0.81 33.01
CA ASP A 393 13.95 1.14 34.36
C ASP A 393 13.12 -0.02 34.91
N GLY A 394 13.42 -0.45 36.14
CA GLY A 394 12.87 -1.62 36.82
C GLY A 394 11.38 -1.54 37.16
N ASN A 395 10.52 -1.41 36.14
CA ASN A 395 9.10 -1.61 36.25
C ASN A 395 8.73 -2.88 35.46
N PRO A 396 8.38 -3.98 36.14
CA PRO A 396 8.03 -5.22 35.47
C PRO A 396 6.73 -5.03 34.67
N GLN A 397 6.74 -5.45 33.40
CA GLN A 397 5.52 -5.83 32.68
C GLN A 397 5.30 -7.32 32.85
#